data_AF-G9QVX3-F1
#
_entry.id   AF-G9QVX3-F1
#
_cell.length_a   1.000
_cell.length_b   1.000
_cell.length_c   1.000
_cell.angle_alpha   90.00
_cell.angle_beta   90.00
_cell.angle_gamma   90.00
#
_symmetry.space_group_name_H-M   'P 1'
#
loop_
_entity.id
_entity.type
_entity.pdbx_description
1 polymer ?
#
loop_
_entity_poly.entity_id
_entity_poly.type
_entity_poly.pdbx_seq_one_letter_code
_entity_poly.pdbx_strand_id
1 'polypeptide(L)'
;MLTRLLFLPPALVGFSVQKDEFWFKELSGVSLSADVVINTKNESYKFSGDLLFTHRGISGPAILNASLFWQKGRICINFLPKFSEKNLVNGKKQLSSVLPLPKRFVLEFLRNFGLKDRAFYEFSDDEKSIIKRLFAYHFAPAGTFGFERAEVTKGGVKTNFLNENLECKSV
;
A
#
# COMPACT_ATOMS: atom_id res chain seq x y z
N MET A 1 10.59 35.57 -11.48
CA MET A 1 11.71 34.59 -11.46
C MET A 1 11.15 33.24 -11.86
N LEU A 2 11.37 32.79 -13.11
CA LEU A 2 10.82 31.51 -13.60
C LEU A 2 11.55 30.36 -12.90
N THR A 3 10.90 29.69 -11.95
CA THR A 3 11.51 28.56 -11.23
C THR A 3 11.83 27.43 -12.20
N ARG A 4 13.12 27.15 -12.39
CA ARG A 4 13.67 26.08 -13.24
C ARG A 4 13.62 24.69 -12.57
N LEU A 5 13.12 24.64 -11.34
CA LEU A 5 13.00 23.42 -10.54
C LEU A 5 11.55 22.94 -10.48
N LEU A 6 11.40 21.61 -10.54
CA LEU A 6 10.18 20.91 -10.16
C LEU A 6 10.15 20.72 -8.64
N PHE A 7 8.95 20.50 -8.09
CA PHE A 7 8.78 20.11 -6.70
C PHE A 7 9.61 18.86 -6.38
N LEU A 8 10.22 18.82 -5.20
CA LEU A 8 11.18 17.80 -4.78
C LEU A 8 10.63 16.94 -3.63
N PRO A 9 9.68 16.01 -3.86
CA PRO A 9 9.28 15.09 -2.82
C PRO A 9 10.21 13.87 -2.73
N PRO A 10 10.33 13.24 -1.55
CA PRO A 10 10.94 11.93 -1.41
C PRO A 10 10.14 10.89 -2.21
N ALA A 11 10.83 9.98 -2.89
CA ALA A 11 10.22 8.92 -3.68
C ALA A 11 10.99 7.61 -3.54
N LEU A 12 10.35 6.51 -3.94
CA LEU A 12 10.78 5.15 -3.57
C LEU A 12 10.98 5.06 -2.06
N VAL A 13 9.89 5.35 -1.33
CA VAL A 13 9.87 5.48 0.12
C VAL A 13 8.61 4.83 0.70
N GLY A 14 8.73 4.25 1.90
CA GLY A 14 7.59 3.69 2.60
C GLY A 14 6.56 4.73 3.05
N PHE A 15 5.38 4.25 3.42
CA PHE A 15 4.27 5.06 3.90
C PHE A 15 4.08 4.88 5.41
N SER A 16 3.92 6.00 6.12
CA SER A 16 3.39 5.99 7.47
C SER A 16 1.87 5.89 7.46
N VAL A 17 1.31 5.32 8.51
CA VAL A 17 -0.12 5.03 8.60
C VAL A 17 -0.84 5.89 9.63
N GLN A 18 -2.16 6.01 9.48
CA GLN A 18 -3.01 6.75 10.41
C GLN A 18 -3.45 5.87 11.59
N LYS A 19 -4.15 6.47 12.56
CA LYS A 19 -4.56 5.83 13.81
C LYS A 19 -5.33 4.53 13.59
N ASP A 20 -6.21 4.51 12.59
CA ASP A 20 -7.06 3.35 12.26
C ASP A 20 -6.24 2.14 11.76
N GLU A 21 -5.03 2.39 11.24
CA GLU A 21 -4.09 1.39 10.76
C GLU A 21 -2.91 1.15 11.73
N PHE A 22 -2.94 1.68 12.96
CA PHE A 22 -1.86 1.46 13.93
C PHE A 22 -1.63 -0.02 14.29
N TRP A 23 -2.62 -0.89 14.06
CA TRP A 23 -2.46 -2.33 14.19
C TRP A 23 -1.41 -2.92 13.24
N PHE A 24 -1.04 -2.22 12.15
CA PHE A 24 0.05 -2.63 11.26
C PHE A 24 1.39 -2.79 11.98
N LYS A 25 1.63 -2.07 13.09
CA LYS A 25 2.86 -2.21 13.87
C LYS A 25 3.00 -3.62 14.48
N GLU A 26 1.86 -4.26 14.79
CA GLU A 26 1.79 -5.64 15.28
C GLU A 26 2.16 -6.66 14.20
N LEU A 27 2.32 -6.20 12.95
CA LEU A 27 2.76 -7.00 11.81
C LEU A 27 4.20 -6.69 11.38
N SER A 28 4.95 -5.87 12.12
CA SER A 28 6.33 -5.53 11.74
C SER A 28 7.15 -6.78 11.40
N GLY A 29 7.78 -6.78 10.22
CA GLY A 29 8.54 -7.89 9.65
C GLY A 29 7.72 -8.90 8.83
N VAL A 30 6.39 -8.83 8.85
CA VAL A 30 5.54 -9.64 7.98
C VAL A 30 5.58 -9.08 6.56
N SER A 31 5.76 -9.97 5.59
CA SER A 31 5.71 -9.66 4.16
C SER A 31 4.65 -10.52 3.47
N LEU A 32 4.02 -9.98 2.43
CA LEU A 32 3.04 -10.67 1.58
C LEU A 32 3.01 -10.04 0.19
N SER A 33 2.51 -10.78 -0.80
CA SER A 33 2.26 -10.25 -2.14
C SER A 33 0.95 -9.46 -2.18
N ALA A 34 0.97 -8.25 -2.71
CA ALA A 34 -0.20 -7.38 -2.83
C ALA A 34 -0.23 -6.61 -4.15
N ASP A 35 -1.41 -6.13 -4.51
CA ASP A 35 -1.56 -5.07 -5.52
C ASP A 35 -1.92 -3.76 -4.82
N VAL A 36 -1.20 -2.69 -5.16
CA VAL A 36 -1.42 -1.33 -4.63
C VAL A 36 -1.90 -0.44 -5.75
N VAL A 37 -3.05 0.21 -5.54
CA VAL A 37 -3.67 1.11 -6.51
C VAL A 37 -3.68 2.52 -5.97
N ILE A 38 -3.23 3.46 -6.80
CA ILE A 38 -3.28 4.90 -6.55
C ILE A 38 -4.12 5.54 -7.65
N ASN A 39 -5.16 6.26 -7.24
CA ASN A 39 -5.97 7.07 -8.15
C ASN A 39 -5.58 8.54 -8.00
N THR A 40 -5.18 9.15 -9.11
CA THR A 40 -4.99 10.58 -9.24
C THR A 40 -6.20 11.20 -9.94
N LYS A 41 -6.20 12.52 -10.15
CA LYS A 41 -7.30 13.19 -10.88
C LYS A 41 -7.48 12.68 -12.31
N ASN A 42 -6.39 12.26 -12.95
CA ASN A 42 -6.38 11.97 -14.39
C ASN A 42 -6.02 10.52 -14.71
N GLU A 43 -5.33 9.82 -13.80
CA GLU A 43 -4.74 8.50 -14.05
C GLU A 43 -4.86 7.59 -12.83
N SER A 44 -4.96 6.28 -13.09
CA SER A 44 -4.90 5.22 -12.08
C SER A 44 -3.65 4.38 -12.31
N TYR A 45 -2.87 4.18 -11.25
CA TYR A 45 -1.65 3.37 -11.28
C TYR A 45 -1.82 2.13 -10.40
N LYS A 46 -1.40 0.98 -10.92
CA LYS A 46 -1.40 -0.29 -10.20
C LYS A 46 0.01 -0.86 -10.13
N PHE A 47 0.45 -1.21 -8.92
CA PHE A 47 1.75 -1.82 -8.66
C PHE A 47 1.56 -3.17 -7.96
N SER A 48 2.08 -4.23 -8.57
CA SER A 48 2.07 -5.59 -8.02
C SER A 48 3.44 -5.91 -7.47
N GLY A 49 3.51 -6.48 -6.26
CA GLY A 49 4.78 -6.89 -5.66
C GLY A 49 4.65 -7.20 -4.18
N ASP A 50 5.79 -7.31 -3.52
CA ASP A 50 5.81 -7.55 -2.08
C ASP A 50 5.52 -6.26 -1.30
N LEU A 51 4.71 -6.41 -0.28
CA LEU A 51 4.40 -5.41 0.74
C LEU A 51 5.00 -5.88 2.06
N LEU A 52 5.77 -5.02 2.69
CA LEU A 52 6.40 -5.25 3.99
C LEU A 52 5.76 -4.37 5.06
N PHE A 53 5.28 -4.97 6.15
CA PHE A 53 4.85 -4.23 7.33
C PHE A 53 6.04 -3.83 8.21
N THR A 54 5.98 -2.63 8.76
CA THR A 54 7.05 -2.03 9.59
C THR A 54 6.45 -1.42 10.86
N HIS A 55 7.30 -1.07 11.83
CA HIS A 55 6.86 -0.42 13.08
C HIS A 55 6.11 0.90 12.88
N ARG A 56 6.31 1.59 11.74
CA ARG A 56 5.74 2.92 11.47
C ARG A 56 4.72 2.93 10.32
N GLY A 57 4.50 1.79 9.65
CA GLY A 57 3.61 1.69 8.49
C GLY A 57 4.02 0.60 7.52
N ILE A 58 4.03 0.88 6.22
CA ILE A 58 4.28 -0.12 5.16
C ILE A 58 5.40 0.30 4.20
N SER A 59 6.08 -0.70 3.66
CA SER A 59 7.18 -0.60 2.69
C SER A 59 7.11 -1.78 1.72
N GLY A 60 8.23 -2.13 1.10
CA GLY A 60 8.35 -3.19 0.11
C GLY A 60 8.15 -2.67 -1.32
N PRO A 61 8.61 -3.42 -2.34
CA PRO A 61 8.63 -2.96 -3.74
C PRO A 61 7.28 -2.40 -4.24
N ALA A 62 6.15 -3.00 -3.85
CA ALA A 62 4.84 -2.49 -4.25
C ALA A 62 4.57 -1.07 -3.72
N ILE A 63 4.95 -0.80 -2.46
CA ILE A 63 4.77 0.51 -1.81
C ILE A 63 5.81 1.52 -2.30
N LEU A 64 7.07 1.11 -2.47
CA LEU A 64 8.11 2.01 -2.99
C LEU A 64 7.73 2.51 -4.38
N ASN A 65 7.30 1.63 -5.29
CA ASN A 65 6.85 2.03 -6.62
C ASN A 65 5.59 2.90 -6.57
N ALA A 66 4.63 2.56 -5.70
CA ALA A 66 3.43 3.37 -5.47
C ALA A 66 3.79 4.80 -5.01
N SER A 67 4.81 4.97 -4.16
CA SER A 67 5.23 6.28 -3.65
C SER A 67 5.69 7.27 -4.74
N LEU A 68 6.07 6.78 -5.94
CA LEU A 68 6.39 7.65 -7.08
C LEU A 68 5.20 8.48 -7.55
N PHE A 69 3.97 7.99 -7.36
CA PHE A 69 2.76 8.59 -7.91
C PHE A 69 1.80 9.09 -6.83
N TRP A 70 1.92 8.59 -5.60
CA TRP A 70 1.13 9.09 -4.50
C TRP A 70 1.58 10.51 -4.08
N GLN A 71 0.61 11.39 -3.88
CA GLN A 71 0.84 12.73 -3.33
C GLN A 71 0.06 12.94 -2.03
N LYS A 72 -1.23 12.61 -2.06
CA LYS A 72 -2.15 12.70 -0.93
C LYS A 72 -3.39 11.86 -1.20
N GLY A 73 -4.15 11.57 -0.14
CA GLY A 73 -5.43 10.88 -0.24
C GLY A 73 -5.29 9.36 -0.12
N ARG A 74 -6.37 8.67 -0.48
CA ARG A 74 -6.52 7.23 -0.25
C ARG A 74 -5.74 6.41 -1.28
N ILE A 75 -5.17 5.31 -0.81
CA ILE A 75 -4.72 4.20 -1.64
C ILE A 75 -5.67 3.02 -1.45
N CYS A 76 -5.62 2.06 -2.37
CA CYS A 76 -6.31 0.79 -2.24
C CYS A 76 -5.27 -0.34 -2.29
N ILE A 77 -5.34 -1.28 -1.36
CA ILE A 77 -4.50 -2.46 -1.34
C ILE A 77 -5.38 -3.69 -1.50
N ASN A 78 -5.14 -4.47 -2.54
CA ASN A 78 -5.64 -5.83 -2.63
C ASN A 78 -4.58 -6.77 -2.04
N PHE A 79 -4.85 -7.31 -0.85
CA PHE A 79 -3.96 -8.27 -0.18
C PHE A 79 -4.07 -9.67 -0.77
N LEU A 80 -5.07 -9.93 -1.61
CA LEU A 80 -5.41 -11.23 -2.17
C LEU A 80 -5.48 -11.20 -3.72
N PRO A 81 -4.46 -10.66 -4.42
CA PRO A 81 -4.57 -10.37 -5.86
C PRO A 81 -4.73 -11.63 -6.72
N LYS A 82 -4.29 -12.79 -6.22
CA LYS A 82 -4.36 -14.09 -6.91
C LYS A 82 -5.41 -15.04 -6.33
N PHE A 83 -6.21 -14.57 -5.37
CA PHE A 83 -7.21 -15.40 -4.70
C PHE A 83 -8.62 -14.90 -5.04
N SER A 84 -9.52 -15.82 -5.34
CA SER A 84 -10.91 -15.48 -5.69
C SER A 84 -11.79 -15.49 -4.45
N GLU A 85 -12.65 -14.48 -4.30
CA GLU A 85 -13.64 -14.40 -3.22
C GLU A 85 -14.56 -15.64 -3.19
N LYS A 86 -14.84 -16.24 -4.36
CA LYS A 86 -15.64 -17.47 -4.47
C LYS A 86 -15.05 -18.63 -3.68
N ASN A 87 -13.74 -18.64 -3.45
CA ASN A 87 -13.06 -19.68 -2.69
C ASN A 87 -13.30 -19.58 -1.18
N LEU A 88 -13.83 -18.45 -0.67
CA LEU A 88 -14.16 -18.30 0.75
C LEU A 88 -15.41 -19.10 1.14
N VAL A 89 -16.39 -19.20 0.24
CA VAL A 89 -17.75 -19.70 0.55
C VAL A 89 -17.78 -21.18 0.92
N ASN A 90 -16.82 -21.97 0.42
CA ASN A 90 -16.80 -23.43 0.59
C ASN A 90 -15.85 -23.91 1.71
N GLY A 91 -15.20 -22.99 2.42
CA GLY A 91 -14.21 -23.33 3.44
C GLY A 91 -14.86 -23.73 4.77
N LYS A 92 -14.68 -24.99 5.19
CA LYS A 92 -15.01 -25.45 6.56
C LYS A 92 -13.92 -25.19 7.59
N LYS A 93 -12.77 -24.67 7.16
CA LYS A 93 -11.63 -24.35 8.02
C LYS A 93 -11.64 -22.88 8.42
N GLN A 94 -10.93 -22.57 9.50
CA GLN A 94 -10.65 -21.20 9.94
C GLN A 94 -10.06 -20.36 8.80
N LEU A 95 -10.40 -19.07 8.76
CA LEU A 95 -9.89 -18.14 7.75
C LEU A 95 -8.37 -18.13 7.67
N SER A 96 -7.69 -18.18 8.82
CA SER A 96 -6.23 -18.19 8.87
C SER A 96 -5.58 -19.42 8.21
N SER A 97 -6.36 -20.49 8.00
CA SER A 97 -5.93 -21.72 7.33
C SER A 97 -6.32 -21.77 5.84
N VAL A 98 -7.28 -20.94 5.41
CA VAL A 98 -7.82 -20.92 4.03
C VAL A 98 -7.17 -19.82 3.20
N LEU A 99 -6.94 -18.66 3.81
CA LEU A 99 -6.37 -17.50 3.13
C LEU A 99 -4.88 -17.74 2.84
N PRO A 100 -4.41 -17.46 1.61
CA PRO A 100 -2.99 -17.54 1.25
C PRO A 100 -2.21 -16.34 1.80
N LEU A 101 -2.38 -16.06 3.08
CA LEU A 101 -1.80 -14.94 3.81
C LEU A 101 -1.02 -15.46 5.01
N PRO A 102 0.00 -14.73 5.49
CA PRO A 102 0.66 -15.08 6.75
C PRO A 102 -0.38 -15.18 7.88
N LYS A 103 -0.34 -16.28 8.65
CA LYS A 103 -1.30 -16.51 9.75
C LYS A 103 -1.40 -15.32 10.70
N ARG A 104 -0.26 -14.70 11.04
CA ARG A 104 -0.21 -13.49 11.89
C ARG A 104 -0.99 -12.32 11.30
N PHE A 105 -0.92 -12.11 9.98
CA PHE A 105 -1.69 -11.07 9.30
C PHE A 105 -3.19 -11.30 9.45
N VAL A 106 -3.66 -12.52 9.18
CA VAL A 106 -5.10 -12.83 9.25
C VAL A 106 -5.63 -12.64 10.67
N LEU A 107 -4.90 -13.13 11.68
CA LEU A 107 -5.32 -13.01 13.07
C LEU A 107 -5.38 -11.55 13.54
N GLU A 108 -4.38 -10.74 13.21
CA GLU A 108 -4.38 -9.32 13.60
C GLU A 108 -5.42 -8.51 12.82
N PHE A 109 -5.66 -8.82 11.54
CA PHE A 109 -6.74 -8.20 10.78
C PHE A 109 -8.10 -8.47 11.44
N LEU A 110 -8.39 -9.72 11.78
CA LEU A 110 -9.63 -10.10 12.45
C LEU A 110 -9.74 -9.41 13.82
N ARG A 111 -8.68 -9.45 14.63
CA ARG A 111 -8.63 -8.80 15.94
C ARG A 111 -8.88 -7.30 15.86
N ASN A 112 -8.30 -6.60 14.88
CA ASN A 112 -8.50 -5.17 14.69
C ASN A 112 -9.97 -4.82 14.42
N PHE A 113 -10.72 -5.72 13.78
CA PHE A 113 -12.15 -5.55 13.52
C PHE A 113 -13.06 -6.24 14.57
N GLY A 114 -12.50 -6.70 15.69
CA GLY A 114 -13.28 -7.36 16.75
C GLY A 114 -13.78 -8.76 16.38
N LEU A 115 -13.20 -9.38 15.35
CA LEU A 115 -13.59 -10.68 14.83
C LEU A 115 -12.71 -11.80 15.41
N LYS A 116 -13.30 -12.98 15.60
CA LYS A 116 -12.58 -14.22 15.94
C LYS A 116 -12.26 -15.01 14.68
N ASP A 117 -11.19 -15.81 14.73
CA ASP A 117 -10.83 -16.72 13.65
C ASP A 117 -11.72 -17.95 13.66
N ARG A 118 -12.57 -18.03 12.62
CA ARG A 118 -13.62 -19.04 12.47
C ARG A 118 -13.85 -19.31 10.98
N ALA A 119 -14.69 -20.28 10.65
CA ALA A 119 -14.94 -20.60 9.24
C ALA A 119 -15.78 -19.50 8.57
N PHE A 120 -15.59 -19.28 7.26
CA PHE A 120 -16.20 -18.14 6.57
C PHE A 120 -17.75 -18.14 6.62
N TYR A 121 -18.36 -19.33 6.59
CA TYR A 121 -19.83 -19.46 6.64
C TYR A 121 -20.42 -19.08 8.01
N GLU A 122 -19.62 -19.03 9.07
CA GLU A 122 -20.07 -18.72 10.42
C GLU A 122 -20.24 -17.21 10.64
N PHE A 123 -19.64 -16.39 9.78
CA PHE A 123 -19.74 -14.94 9.84
C PHE A 123 -21.12 -14.44 9.36
N SER A 124 -21.63 -13.40 10.04
CA SER A 124 -22.74 -12.60 9.55
C SER A 124 -22.36 -11.83 8.28
N ASP A 125 -23.34 -11.31 7.56
CA ASP A 125 -23.09 -10.60 6.30
C ASP A 125 -22.32 -9.28 6.49
N ASP A 126 -22.49 -8.63 7.63
CA ASP A 126 -21.71 -7.46 8.03
C ASP A 126 -20.23 -7.83 8.26
N GLU A 127 -19.98 -8.92 8.99
CA GLU A 127 -18.61 -9.40 9.23
C GLU A 127 -17.95 -9.91 7.94
N LYS A 128 -18.70 -10.57 7.05
CA LYS A 128 -18.22 -10.95 5.71
C LYS A 128 -17.83 -9.72 4.91
N SER A 129 -18.59 -8.64 4.99
CA SER A 129 -18.25 -7.37 4.32
C SER A 129 -16.94 -6.78 4.84
N ILE A 130 -16.65 -6.93 6.13
CA ILE A 130 -15.35 -6.58 6.70
C ILE A 130 -14.24 -7.47 6.11
N ILE A 131 -14.43 -8.79 6.07
CA ILE A 131 -13.46 -9.74 5.50
C ILE A 131 -13.19 -9.43 4.03
N LYS A 132 -14.22 -9.04 3.26
CA LYS A 132 -14.08 -8.65 1.84
C LYS A 132 -13.18 -7.42 1.65
N ARG A 133 -12.94 -6.60 2.69
CA ARG A 133 -11.95 -5.52 2.62
C ARG A 133 -10.54 -6.03 2.32
N LEU A 134 -10.24 -7.32 2.51
CA LEU A 134 -8.96 -7.91 2.11
C LEU A 134 -8.68 -7.79 0.60
N PHE A 135 -9.74 -7.76 -0.22
CA PHE A 135 -9.61 -7.61 -1.68
C PHE A 135 -9.49 -6.14 -2.11
N ALA A 136 -9.87 -5.20 -1.24
CA ALA A 136 -9.89 -3.77 -1.54
C ALA A 136 -9.81 -2.93 -0.26
N TYR A 137 -8.65 -2.95 0.39
CA TYR A 137 -8.41 -2.25 1.65
C TYR A 137 -8.03 -0.80 1.37
N HIS A 138 -8.97 0.11 1.65
CA HIS A 138 -8.78 1.53 1.38
C HIS A 138 -8.43 2.29 2.65
N PHE A 139 -7.33 3.04 2.62
CA PHE A 139 -6.95 3.98 3.68
C PHE A 139 -6.10 5.11 3.10
N ALA A 140 -5.94 6.21 3.84
CA ALA A 140 -5.03 7.28 3.46
C ALA A 140 -3.75 7.15 4.29
N PRO A 141 -2.56 7.03 3.66
CA PRO A 141 -1.31 7.16 4.39
C PRO A 141 -1.25 8.49 5.16
N ALA A 142 -0.60 8.50 6.32
CA ALA A 142 -0.33 9.72 7.06
C ALA A 142 0.74 10.58 6.35
N GLY A 143 1.65 9.93 5.62
CA GLY A 143 2.73 10.55 4.87
C GLY A 143 3.71 9.50 4.35
N THR A 144 4.85 9.96 3.84
CA THR A 144 6.00 9.09 3.57
C THR A 144 6.92 9.03 4.79
N PHE A 145 7.85 8.09 4.82
CA PHE A 145 8.92 8.06 5.83
C PHE A 145 9.95 9.21 5.70
N GLY A 146 9.78 10.10 4.72
CA GLY A 146 10.67 11.26 4.51
C GLY A 146 12.00 10.91 3.85
N PHE A 147 12.84 11.93 3.66
CA PHE A 147 14.11 11.81 2.94
C PHE A 147 15.14 10.90 3.61
N GLU A 148 15.12 10.78 4.94
CA GLU A 148 16.03 9.87 5.67
C GLU A 148 15.89 8.41 5.24
N ARG A 149 14.77 8.05 4.61
CA ARG A 149 14.42 6.70 4.19
C ARG A 149 14.04 6.60 2.71
N ALA A 150 14.18 7.68 1.95
CA ALA A 150 13.90 7.69 0.53
C ALA A 150 15.12 7.23 -0.27
N GLU A 151 14.91 6.40 -1.29
CA GLU A 151 16.00 6.01 -2.19
C GLU A 151 16.31 7.10 -3.21
N VAL A 152 15.30 7.88 -3.61
CA VAL A 152 15.45 8.92 -4.63
C VAL A 152 14.66 10.19 -4.29
N THR A 153 15.06 11.30 -4.92
CA THR A 153 14.27 12.54 -4.95
C THR A 153 13.54 12.61 -6.29
N LYS A 154 12.21 12.74 -6.27
CA LYS A 154 11.44 12.98 -7.49
C LYS A 154 11.55 14.46 -7.86
N GLY A 155 11.56 14.78 -9.16
CA GLY A 155 11.64 16.16 -9.65
C GLY A 155 13.08 16.56 -9.97
N GLY A 156 13.43 17.82 -9.72
CA GLY A 156 14.75 18.37 -10.03
C GLY A 156 14.68 19.45 -11.11
N VAL A 157 15.77 19.58 -11.86
CA VAL A 157 15.85 20.53 -12.98
C VAL A 157 14.85 20.12 -14.07
N LYS A 158 14.07 21.09 -14.56
CA LYS A 158 13.17 20.87 -15.70
C LYS A 158 13.99 20.48 -16.93
N THR A 159 13.86 19.24 -17.36
CA THR A 159 14.62 18.67 -18.49
C THR A 159 14.36 19.38 -19.82
N ASN A 160 13.22 20.06 -19.98
CA ASN A 160 12.94 20.86 -21.18
C ASN A 160 13.94 22.03 -21.39
N PHE A 161 14.67 22.45 -20.35
CA PHE A 161 15.72 23.46 -20.41
C PHE A 161 17.12 22.89 -20.73
N LEU A 162 17.24 21.57 -20.89
CA LEU A 162 18.49 20.90 -21.25
C LEU A 162 18.52 20.58 -22.75
N ASN A 163 19.70 20.71 -23.37
CA ASN A 163 19.96 20.21 -24.72
C ASN A 163 20.33 18.71 -24.68
N GLU A 164 20.59 18.14 -25.85
CA GLU A 164 20.93 16.71 -26.02
C GLU A 164 22.26 16.34 -25.34
N ASN A 165 23.12 17.32 -25.08
CA ASN A 165 24.39 17.18 -24.38
C ASN A 165 24.27 17.41 -22.86
N LEU A 166 23.04 17.52 -22.32
CA LEU A 166 22.74 17.82 -20.92
C LEU A 166 23.18 19.23 -20.45
N GLU A 167 23.41 20.16 -21.37
CA GLU A 167 23.77 21.55 -21.08
C GLU A 167 22.51 22.43 -20.99
N CYS A 168 22.62 23.54 -20.25
CA CYS A 168 21.51 24.50 -20.16
C CYS A 168 21.35 25.27 -21.47
N LYS A 169 20.16 25.26 -22.06
CA LYS A 169 19.83 26.02 -23.29
C LYS A 169 19.95 27.56 -23.17
N SER A 170 20.27 28.08 -21.99
CA SER A 170 20.14 29.51 -21.66
C SER A 170 21.29 30.06 -20.82
N VAL A 171 22.41 29.32 -20.75
CA VAL A 171 23.67 29.72 -20.11
C VAL A 171 24.78 29.51 -21.11
#